data_AF-A0A073CE54-F1
#
_entry.id   AF-A0A073CE54-F1
#
_cell.length_a   1.000
_cell.length_b   1.000
_cell.length_c   1.000
_cell.angle_alpha   90.00
_cell.angle_beta   90.00
_cell.angle_gamma   90.00
#
_symmetry.space_group_name_H-M   'P 1'
#
loop_
_entity.id
_entity.type
_entity.pdbx_description
1 polymer ?
#
loop_
_entity_poly.entity_id
_entity_poly.type
_entity_poly.pdbx_seq_one_letter_code
_entity_poly.pdbx_strand_id
1 'polypeptide(L)'
;MSFLRKGLIFFLTFLVCFTVTITYHFNFSPVSATEITIVAQAPTVNLSQLPPEARNTLKLIDQGGPFPYPEKDGLTFFNREKLLPYKPKGYYREYTIPTPGERSRGARRFVVGIQGEIYYTSNHYQSFLRVLRQ
;
A
#
# COMPACT_ATOMS: atom_id res chain seq x y z
N MET A 1 28.32 -46.60 62.19
CA MET A 1 28.51 -45.53 63.21
C MET A 1 28.59 -44.23 62.41
N SER A 2 27.73 -43.22 62.47
CA SER A 2 26.85 -42.67 63.50
C SER A 2 25.68 -41.96 62.80
N PHE A 3 24.43 -42.24 63.16
CA PHE A 3 23.55 -41.37 63.96
C PHE A 3 23.49 -39.91 63.47
N LEU A 4 22.39 -39.52 62.82
CA LEU A 4 21.23 -38.88 63.49
C LEU A 4 21.65 -37.80 64.49
N ARG A 5 21.58 -36.53 64.07
CA ARG A 5 21.25 -35.41 64.95
C ARG A 5 20.29 -34.48 64.20
N LYS A 6 19.02 -34.46 64.64
CA LYS A 6 18.41 -33.36 65.43
C LYS A 6 18.25 -32.12 64.54
N GLY A 7 17.06 -31.77 64.05
CA GLY A 7 15.87 -31.59 64.86
C GLY A 7 15.97 -30.25 65.60
N LEU A 8 15.37 -29.22 64.99
CA LEU A 8 14.72 -28.09 65.63
C LEU A 8 15.60 -26.99 66.25
N ILE A 9 15.41 -25.77 65.72
CA ILE A 9 15.64 -24.43 66.31
C ILE A 9 16.99 -23.76 65.98
N PHE A 10 16.95 -22.78 65.06
CA PHE A 10 17.36 -21.37 65.23
C PHE A 10 17.31 -20.70 63.83
N PHE A 11 16.23 -20.01 63.45
CA PHE A 11 16.17 -18.54 63.46
C PHE A 11 17.49 -17.87 63.05
N LEU A 12 17.73 -17.73 61.74
CA LEU A 12 18.24 -16.53 61.07
C LEU A 12 18.55 -16.86 59.61
N THR A 13 18.29 -15.90 58.72
CA THR A 13 18.70 -15.91 57.30
C THR A 13 18.01 -16.92 56.38
N PHE A 14 16.73 -16.69 56.12
CA PHE A 14 16.17 -16.96 54.79
C PHE A 14 15.49 -15.70 54.24
N LEU A 15 16.24 -14.60 54.27
CA LEU A 15 16.09 -13.54 53.29
C LEU A 15 17.01 -13.92 52.14
N VAL A 16 16.43 -14.26 50.99
CA VAL A 16 16.90 -13.93 49.63
C VAL A 16 16.17 -14.84 48.63
N CYS A 17 15.55 -14.19 47.66
CA CYS A 17 14.95 -14.76 46.45
C CYS A 17 13.62 -15.49 46.63
N PHE A 18 12.69 -14.84 47.35
CA PHE A 18 11.32 -14.74 46.86
C PHE A 18 11.40 -14.26 45.41
N THR A 19 10.75 -14.99 44.52
CA THR A 19 10.63 -14.79 43.08
C THR A 19 11.01 -13.38 42.64
N VAL A 20 11.99 -13.24 41.74
CA VAL A 20 12.12 -12.03 40.94
C VAL A 20 10.81 -11.90 40.17
N THR A 21 9.79 -11.33 40.80
CA THR A 21 8.63 -10.75 40.16
C THR A 21 9.23 -9.62 39.38
N ILE A 22 9.59 -9.93 38.14
CA ILE A 22 10.11 -8.94 37.22
C ILE A 22 8.98 -7.94 37.09
N THR A 23 9.14 -6.78 37.73
CA THR A 23 8.42 -5.57 37.41
C THR A 23 8.86 -5.15 36.00
N TYR A 24 8.51 -5.96 35.00
CA TYR A 24 8.28 -5.45 33.67
C TYR A 24 7.02 -4.62 33.82
N HIS A 25 7.21 -3.33 34.10
CA HIS A 25 6.23 -2.31 33.76
C HIS A 25 6.01 -2.43 32.24
N PHE A 26 5.10 -3.32 31.84
CA PHE A 26 4.46 -3.27 30.54
C PHE A 26 3.66 -1.97 30.54
N ASN A 27 4.31 -0.90 30.10
CA ASN A 27 3.64 0.28 29.63
C ASN A 27 2.87 -0.14 28.38
N PHE A 28 1.68 -0.68 28.57
CA PHE A 28 0.70 -0.73 27.50
C PHE A 28 0.19 0.71 27.33
N SER A 29 0.86 1.45 26.46
CA SER A 29 0.24 2.61 25.82
C SER A 29 -1.07 2.12 25.21
N PRO A 30 -2.22 2.78 25.46
CA PRO A 30 -3.43 2.44 24.74
C PRO A 30 -3.16 2.72 23.27
N VAL A 31 -3.07 1.66 22.46
CA VAL A 31 -3.07 1.80 21.01
C VAL A 31 -4.42 2.44 20.68
N SER A 32 -4.36 3.71 20.26
CA SER A 32 -5.52 4.44 19.76
C SER A 32 -6.14 3.61 18.64
N ALA A 33 -7.43 3.31 18.73
CA ALA A 33 -8.19 2.50 17.78
C ALA A 33 -8.43 3.20 16.41
N THR A 34 -7.41 3.92 15.93
CA THR A 34 -7.37 4.68 14.67
C THR A 34 -6.16 4.30 13.81
N GLU A 35 -5.44 3.22 14.12
CA GLU A 35 -4.46 2.59 13.22
C GLU A 35 -5.11 1.53 12.31
N ILE A 36 -6.24 1.87 11.69
CA ILE A 36 -6.75 1.09 10.56
C ILE A 36 -6.02 1.60 9.31
N THR A 37 -4.91 0.94 8.95
CA THR A 37 -4.40 0.76 7.58
C THR A 37 -4.73 1.89 6.58
N ILE A 38 -4.23 3.12 6.80
CA ILE A 38 -4.24 4.14 5.75
C ILE A 38 -3.02 3.90 4.85
N VAL A 39 -3.05 2.85 4.03
CA VAL A 39 -2.26 2.89 2.79
C VAL A 39 -2.99 3.90 1.93
N ALA A 40 -2.44 5.11 1.77
CA ALA A 40 -3.08 6.24 1.09
C ALA A 40 -3.89 5.79 -0.14
N GLN A 41 -5.21 5.69 0.01
CA GLN A 41 -6.09 5.34 -1.10
C GLN A 41 -6.31 6.62 -1.90
N ALA A 42 -5.97 6.59 -3.19
CA ALA A 42 -6.22 7.70 -4.09
C ALA A 42 -7.73 8.06 -4.09
N PRO A 43 -8.09 9.36 -4.14
CA PRO A 43 -9.48 9.78 -4.27
C PRO A 43 -10.13 9.12 -5.49
N THR A 44 -11.44 8.88 -5.45
CA THR A 44 -12.14 8.14 -6.51
C THR A 44 -12.83 9.06 -7.50
N VAL A 45 -13.01 8.59 -8.74
CA VAL A 45 -13.75 9.29 -9.81
C VAL A 45 -14.47 8.28 -10.70
N ASN A 46 -15.67 8.59 -11.15
CA ASN A 46 -16.36 7.75 -12.14
C ASN A 46 -15.79 7.99 -13.54
N LEU A 47 -15.68 6.93 -14.33
CA LEU A 47 -15.20 7.02 -15.72
C LEU A 47 -16.02 8.02 -16.58
N SER A 48 -17.31 8.14 -16.30
CA SER A 48 -18.20 9.10 -16.98
C SER A 48 -17.77 10.56 -16.76
N GLN A 49 -17.11 10.87 -15.66
CA GLN A 49 -16.64 12.21 -15.29
C GLN A 49 -15.26 12.56 -15.87
N LEU A 50 -14.56 11.58 -16.46
CA LEU A 50 -13.28 11.82 -17.14
C LEU A 50 -13.49 12.35 -18.57
N PRO A 51 -12.45 12.96 -19.17
CA PRO A 51 -12.49 13.37 -20.57
C PRO A 51 -12.91 12.22 -21.50
N PRO A 52 -13.63 12.48 -22.61
CA PRO A 52 -14.10 11.43 -23.52
C PRO A 52 -13.00 10.51 -24.06
N GLU A 53 -11.79 11.03 -24.26
CA GLU A 53 -10.63 10.28 -24.72
C GLU A 53 -10.26 9.15 -23.75
N ALA A 54 -10.51 9.34 -22.45
CA ALA A 54 -10.26 8.34 -21.43
C ALA A 54 -11.13 7.08 -21.65
N ARG A 55 -12.39 7.25 -22.08
CA ARG A 55 -13.25 6.11 -22.43
C ARG A 55 -12.72 5.35 -23.65
N ASN A 56 -12.18 6.06 -24.64
CA ASN A 56 -11.59 5.44 -25.82
C ASN A 56 -10.31 4.67 -25.47
N THR A 57 -9.43 5.26 -24.65
CA THR A 57 -8.23 4.56 -24.18
C THR A 57 -8.56 3.30 -23.39
N LEU A 58 -9.58 3.30 -22.52
CA LEU A 58 -9.99 2.07 -21.81
C LEU A 58 -10.51 0.99 -22.77
N LYS A 59 -11.28 1.35 -23.80
CA LYS A 59 -11.71 0.37 -24.82
C LYS A 59 -10.51 -0.29 -25.50
N LEU A 60 -9.48 0.48 -25.85
CA LEU A 60 -8.26 -0.07 -26.43
C LEU A 60 -7.51 -0.98 -25.45
N ILE A 61 -7.45 -0.61 -24.17
CA ILE A 61 -6.84 -1.46 -23.13
C ILE A 61 -7.60 -2.79 -23.00
N ASP A 62 -8.94 -2.75 -22.97
CA ASP A 62 -9.78 -3.94 -22.89
C ASP A 62 -9.63 -4.84 -24.13
N GLN A 63 -9.35 -4.26 -25.30
CA GLN A 63 -9.12 -4.97 -26.56
C GLN A 63 -7.66 -5.45 -26.74
N GLY A 64 -6.73 -4.97 -25.91
CA GLY A 64 -5.30 -5.24 -26.07
C GLY A 64 -4.60 -4.41 -27.17
N GLY A 65 -5.20 -3.30 -27.60
CA GLY A 65 -4.70 -2.42 -28.65
C GLY A 65 -5.46 -2.54 -29.98
N PRO A 66 -4.91 -2.01 -31.09
CA PRO A 66 -3.61 -1.36 -31.20
C PRO A 66 -3.55 -0.02 -30.44
N PHE A 67 -2.41 0.29 -29.83
CA PHE A 67 -2.23 1.51 -29.06
C PHE A 67 -1.69 2.66 -29.94
N PRO A 68 -2.12 3.92 -29.70
CA PRO A 68 -1.65 5.08 -30.47
C PRO A 68 -0.15 5.36 -30.29
N TYR A 69 0.41 4.99 -29.14
CA TYR A 69 1.84 5.15 -28.85
C TYR A 69 2.47 3.79 -28.55
N PRO A 70 2.66 2.91 -29.56
CA PRO A 70 3.03 1.51 -29.35
C PRO A 70 4.39 1.30 -28.65
N GLU A 71 5.29 2.29 -28.73
CA GLU A 71 6.59 2.24 -28.04
C GLU A 71 6.50 2.60 -26.55
N LYS A 72 5.36 3.14 -26.08
CA LYS A 72 5.20 3.70 -24.73
C LYS A 72 4.00 3.13 -23.98
N ASP A 73 2.90 2.91 -24.68
CA ASP A 73 1.67 2.39 -24.10
C ASP A 73 1.84 0.90 -23.78
N GLY A 74 1.42 0.49 -22.59
CA GLY A 74 1.57 -0.85 -22.07
C GLY A 74 2.91 -1.13 -21.37
N LEU A 75 3.83 -0.17 -21.31
CA LEU A 75 5.07 -0.30 -20.55
C LEU A 75 4.81 -0.37 -19.04
N THR A 76 5.75 -0.96 -18.31
CA THR A 76 5.69 -1.05 -16.85
C THR A 76 5.77 0.33 -16.21
N PHE A 77 4.77 0.66 -15.38
CA PHE A 77 4.82 1.79 -14.47
C PHE A 77 5.46 1.35 -13.14
N PHE A 78 6.56 2.00 -12.75
CA PHE A 78 7.38 1.57 -11.62
C PHE A 78 6.88 2.06 -10.24
N ASN A 79 5.97 3.04 -10.19
CA ASN A 79 5.48 3.63 -8.94
C ASN A 79 6.61 4.03 -7.96
N ARG A 80 7.64 4.74 -8.47
CA ARG A 80 8.85 5.07 -7.68
C ARG A 80 8.54 6.04 -6.54
N GLU A 81 7.61 6.94 -6.80
CA GLU A 81 7.10 7.97 -5.91
C GLU A 81 6.10 7.41 -4.90
N LYS A 82 5.71 6.13 -5.03
CA LYS A 82 4.83 5.39 -4.10
C LYS A 82 3.46 6.05 -3.91
N LEU A 83 2.93 6.69 -4.95
CA LEU A 83 1.62 7.33 -4.95
C LEU A 83 0.47 6.33 -5.14
N LEU A 84 0.76 5.12 -5.63
CA LEU A 84 -0.17 4.00 -5.69
C LEU A 84 0.19 2.94 -4.64
N PRO A 85 -0.75 2.05 -4.26
CA PRO A 85 -0.44 0.94 -3.36
C PRO A 85 0.78 0.14 -3.80
N TYR A 86 1.63 -0.23 -2.85
CA TYR A 86 2.83 -1.01 -3.11
C TYR A 86 2.48 -2.39 -3.69
N LYS A 87 3.11 -2.75 -4.81
CA LYS A 87 2.93 -4.01 -5.53
C LYS A 87 4.28 -4.45 -6.15
N PRO A 88 4.44 -5.73 -6.51
CA PRO A 88 5.64 -6.21 -7.20
C PRO A 88 5.94 -5.48 -8.51
N LYS A 89 7.20 -5.47 -8.94
CA LYS A 89 7.61 -4.90 -10.24
C LYS A 89 6.83 -5.53 -11.38
N GLY A 90 6.36 -4.71 -12.32
CA GLY A 90 5.56 -5.17 -13.47
C GLY A 90 4.06 -5.27 -13.19
N TYR A 91 3.61 -5.00 -11.96
CA TYR A 91 2.18 -5.04 -11.62
C TYR A 91 1.36 -3.97 -12.32
N TYR A 92 1.94 -2.78 -12.53
CA TYR A 92 1.25 -1.65 -13.14
C TYR A 92 1.76 -1.43 -14.57
N ARG A 93 0.85 -1.10 -15.49
CA ARG A 93 1.15 -0.66 -16.85
C ARG A 93 0.58 0.73 -17.11
N GLU A 94 1.29 1.55 -17.88
CA GLU A 94 0.84 2.89 -18.24
C GLU A 94 0.28 2.98 -19.66
N TYR A 95 -0.69 3.87 -19.86
CA TYR A 95 -1.32 4.11 -21.15
C TYR A 95 -1.61 5.60 -21.34
N THR A 96 -1.34 6.08 -22.54
CA THR A 96 -1.59 7.48 -22.91
C THR A 96 -3.06 7.75 -23.11
N ILE A 97 -3.55 8.84 -22.54
CA ILE A 97 -4.85 9.41 -22.88
C ILE A 97 -4.57 10.65 -23.73
N PRO A 98 -4.90 10.64 -25.04
CA PRO A 98 -4.65 11.78 -25.92
C PRO A 98 -5.29 13.08 -25.39
N THR A 99 -4.57 14.19 -25.51
CA THR A 99 -5.12 15.53 -25.29
C THR A 99 -5.41 16.15 -26.66
N PRO A 100 -6.67 16.51 -26.97
CA PRO A 100 -7.00 17.16 -28.24
C PRO A 100 -6.16 18.40 -28.50
N GLY A 101 -5.64 18.53 -29.73
CA GLY A 101 -4.81 19.66 -30.16
C GLY A 101 -3.35 19.58 -29.72
N GLU A 102 -2.98 18.62 -28.87
CA GLU A 102 -1.59 18.45 -28.44
C GLU A 102 -0.78 17.64 -29.46
N ARG A 103 0.41 18.14 -29.80
CA ARG A 103 1.35 17.46 -30.72
C ARG A 103 2.17 16.37 -30.03
N SER A 104 2.30 16.47 -28.71
CA SER A 104 2.98 15.51 -27.86
C SER A 104 1.99 14.49 -27.28
N ARG A 105 2.49 13.53 -26.50
CA ARG A 105 1.64 12.59 -25.74
C ARG A 105 0.79 13.28 -24.65
N GLY A 106 1.09 14.53 -24.31
CA GLY A 106 0.45 15.25 -23.21
C GLY A 106 0.74 14.64 -21.83
N ALA A 107 0.07 15.15 -20.80
CA ALA A 107 0.28 14.77 -19.41
C ALA A 107 -0.67 13.67 -18.89
N ARG A 108 -1.75 13.36 -19.63
CA ARG A 108 -2.83 12.49 -19.15
C ARG A 108 -2.51 11.02 -19.35
N ARG A 109 -2.68 10.20 -18.32
CA ARG A 109 -2.39 8.77 -18.38
C ARG A 109 -3.40 7.95 -17.58
N PHE A 110 -3.58 6.71 -17.99
CA PHE A 110 -3.99 5.66 -17.08
C PHE A 110 -2.77 4.86 -16.60
N VAL A 111 -2.86 4.41 -15.35
CA VAL A 111 -2.04 3.33 -14.80
C VAL A 111 -2.98 2.21 -14.39
N VAL A 112 -2.80 1.03 -14.99
CA VAL A 112 -3.67 -0.13 -14.80
C VAL A 112 -2.90 -1.24 -14.08
N GLY A 113 -3.47 -1.73 -12.98
CA GLY A 113 -2.98 -2.89 -12.25
C GLY A 113 -3.43 -4.20 -12.88
N ILE A 114 -2.67 -5.28 -12.66
CA ILE A 114 -3.02 -6.63 -13.15
C ILE A 114 -4.39 -7.10 -12.65
N GLN A 115 -4.83 -6.67 -11.46
CA GLN A 115 -6.15 -7.03 -10.92
C GLN A 115 -7.27 -6.10 -11.42
N GLY A 116 -7.01 -5.26 -12.42
CA GLY A 116 -7.99 -4.39 -13.04
C GLY A 116 -8.22 -3.07 -12.31
N GLU A 117 -7.40 -2.73 -11.30
CA GLU A 117 -7.43 -1.39 -10.72
C GLU A 117 -6.99 -0.37 -11.77
N ILE A 118 -7.70 0.74 -11.88
CA ILE A 118 -7.41 1.79 -12.85
C ILE A 118 -7.19 3.09 -12.09
N TYR A 119 -6.08 3.75 -12.40
CA TYR A 119 -5.74 5.05 -11.86
C TYR A 119 -5.57 6.04 -12.99
N TYR A 120 -6.16 7.21 -12.85
CA TYR A 120 -6.05 8.32 -13.78
C TYR A 120 -5.11 9.39 -13.21
N THR A 121 -4.24 9.94 -14.05
CA THR A 121 -3.48 11.16 -13.75
C THR A 121 -3.68 12.16 -14.88
N SER A 122 -3.87 13.43 -14.53
CA SER A 122 -3.97 14.55 -15.48
C SER A 122 -2.68 15.36 -15.58
N ASN A 123 -1.71 15.11 -14.69
CA ASN A 123 -0.56 15.95 -14.42
C ASN A 123 0.76 15.14 -14.43
N HIS A 124 0.83 14.13 -15.30
CA HIS A 124 2.04 13.34 -15.52
C HIS A 124 2.59 12.71 -14.22
N TYR A 125 1.72 11.94 -13.54
CA TYR A 125 2.03 11.14 -12.35
C TYR A 125 2.29 11.94 -11.05
N GLN A 126 1.99 13.24 -11.02
CA GLN A 126 2.10 14.03 -9.78
C GLN A 126 0.96 13.73 -8.79
N SER A 127 -0.22 13.38 -9.29
CA SER A 127 -1.34 12.89 -8.47
C SER A 127 -2.21 11.89 -9.24
N PHE A 128 -2.99 11.11 -8.49
CA PHE A 128 -3.85 10.07 -9.03
C PHE A 128 -5.27 10.13 -8.49
N LEU A 129 -6.21 9.72 -9.35
CA LEU A 129 -7.58 9.36 -8.98
C LEU A 129 -7.81 7.88 -9.29
N ARG A 130 -8.43 7.13 -8.39
CA ARG A 130 -8.89 5.76 -8.67
C ARG A 130 -10.18 5.82 -9.48
N VAL A 131 -10.20 5.16 -10.62
CA VAL A 131 -11.33 5.19 -11.56
C VAL A 131 -12.28 4.05 -11.27
N LEU A 132 -13.56 4.37 -11.17
CA LEU A 132 -14.65 3.42 -11.06
C LEU A 132 -15.38 3.31 -12.41
N ARG A 133 -15.58 2.07 -12.88
CA ARG A 133 -16.35 1.74 -14.09
C ARG A 133 -17.80 1.43 -13.68
N GLN A 134 -18.49 2.40 -13.10
CA GLN A 134 -19.93 2.28 -12.83
C GLN A 134 -20.74 2.73 -14.05
#